data_AF-A0A3D3BMZ3-F1
#
_entry.id   AF-A0A3D3BMZ3-F1
#
_cell.length_a   1.000
_cell.length_b   1.000
_cell.length_c   1.000
_cell.angle_alpha   90.00
_cell.angle_beta   90.00
_cell.angle_gamma   90.00
#
_symmetry.space_group_name_H-M   'P 1'
#
loop_
_entity.id
_entity.type
_entity.pdbx_description
1 polymer ?
#
loop_
_entity_poly.entity_id
_entity_poly.type
_entity_poly.pdbx_seq_one_letter_code
_entity_poly.pdbx_strand_id
1 'polypeptide(L)'
;VDIVLNPLGVPGRMNVGQVLETHLGWAAAAGWEVDASDPRVVKLPKEVQSVEPRSRIATPVFDGAREDELSTILESTRPTADGLHLVNANGKASLFDGRSGEPIPGEIAVGYIYILKLLHLVDDKIHARSTGPYSMITQQPLGGKAQFGGQRFGEMEVWALEAYGASYALQELLTIKSDDVLGRVKLYEAIVKGENIPEPGI
;
A
#
# COMPACT_ATOMS: atom_id res chain seq x y z
N VAL A 1 6.52 -14.38 -7.84
CA VAL A 1 6.01 -12.98 -7.77
C VAL A 1 6.12 -12.56 -6.33
N ASP A 2 6.77 -11.42 -6.07
CA ASP A 2 7.05 -10.98 -4.69
C ASP A 2 5.97 -10.04 -4.16
N ILE A 3 5.39 -9.22 -5.04
CA ILE A 3 4.36 -8.23 -4.72
C ILE A 3 3.28 -8.29 -5.79
N VAL A 4 2.02 -8.20 -5.37
CA VAL A 4 0.84 -8.14 -6.26
C VAL A 4 0.20 -6.77 -6.13
N LEU A 5 0.13 -6.02 -7.23
CA LEU A 5 -0.49 -4.69 -7.28
C LEU A 5 -1.94 -4.77 -7.76
N ASN A 6 -2.78 -3.86 -7.26
CA ASN A 6 -4.19 -3.78 -7.68
C ASN A 6 -4.31 -3.00 -9.01
N PRO A 7 -4.86 -3.60 -10.09
CA PRO A 7 -4.97 -2.93 -11.38
C PRO A 7 -6.00 -1.80 -11.40
N LEU A 8 -7.00 -1.81 -10.51
CA LEU A 8 -8.08 -0.80 -10.50
C LEU A 8 -7.56 0.62 -10.20
N GLY A 9 -6.44 0.72 -9.49
CA GLY A 9 -5.84 2.01 -9.14
C GLY A 9 -5.10 2.69 -10.29
N VAL A 10 -4.81 1.98 -11.39
CA VAL A 10 -3.98 2.50 -12.49
C VAL A 10 -4.77 3.44 -13.40
N PRO A 11 -5.93 3.06 -13.98
CA PRO A 11 -6.67 3.96 -14.87
C PRO A 11 -7.19 5.19 -14.14
N GLY A 12 -7.66 5.03 -12.89
CA GLY A 12 -8.22 6.13 -12.10
C GLY A 12 -7.20 7.19 -11.68
N ARG A 13 -5.90 6.89 -11.76
CA ARG A 13 -4.81 7.82 -11.38
C ARG A 13 -3.97 8.28 -12.58
N MET A 14 -4.28 7.81 -13.79
CA MET A 14 -3.57 8.15 -15.03
C MET A 14 -2.05 7.96 -14.95
N ASN A 15 -1.59 6.98 -14.16
CA ASN A 15 -0.17 6.72 -13.88
C ASN A 15 0.31 5.43 -14.56
N VAL A 16 0.14 5.37 -15.89
CA VAL A 16 0.51 4.21 -16.74
C VAL A 16 2.02 3.95 -16.75
N GLY A 17 2.84 4.94 -16.37
CA GLY A 17 4.29 4.79 -16.27
C GLY A 17 4.77 3.59 -15.44
N GLN A 18 4.03 3.21 -14.39
CA GLN A 18 4.36 2.02 -13.58
C GLN A 18 4.24 0.71 -14.39
N VAL A 19 3.33 0.66 -15.36
CA VAL A 19 3.15 -0.50 -16.25
C VAL A 19 4.29 -0.56 -17.26
N LEU A 20 4.65 0.60 -17.84
CA LEU A 20 5.81 0.71 -18.73
C LEU A 20 7.11 0.33 -18.02
N GLU A 21 7.29 0.77 -16.78
CA GLU A 21 8.41 0.38 -15.92
C GLU A 21 8.40 -1.13 -15.66
N THR A 22 7.25 -1.72 -15.35
CA THR A 22 7.12 -3.17 -15.12
C THR A 22 7.56 -3.97 -16.34
N HIS A 23 7.13 -3.56 -17.54
CA HIS A 23 7.50 -4.18 -18.81
C HIS A 23 9.00 -4.04 -19.11
N LEU A 24 9.53 -2.82 -18.99
CA LEU A 24 10.96 -2.57 -19.22
C LEU A 24 11.82 -3.30 -18.19
N GLY A 25 11.37 -3.36 -16.93
CA GLY A 25 12.03 -4.08 -15.86
C GLY A 25 12.05 -5.59 -16.10
N TRP A 26 10.99 -6.16 -16.70
CA TRP A 26 11.03 -7.55 -17.17
C TRP A 26 12.10 -7.75 -18.26
N ALA A 27 12.07 -6.92 -19.31
CA ALA A 27 13.05 -7.00 -20.38
C ALA A 27 14.49 -6.85 -19.87
N ALA A 28 14.73 -5.92 -18.95
CA ALA A 28 16.02 -5.74 -18.28
C ALA A 28 16.47 -6.99 -17.51
N ALA A 29 15.55 -7.65 -16.81
CA ALA A 29 15.85 -8.84 -16.04
C ALA A 29 16.14 -10.06 -16.92
N ALA A 30 15.36 -10.23 -18.00
CA ALA A 30 15.52 -11.33 -18.94
C ALA A 30 16.72 -11.13 -19.89
N GLY A 31 17.05 -9.89 -20.22
CA GLY A 31 17.93 -9.56 -21.35
C GLY A 31 17.20 -9.76 -22.68
N TRP A 32 17.74 -9.17 -23.75
CA TRP A 32 17.16 -9.30 -25.09
C TRP A 32 18.25 -9.24 -26.16
N GLU A 33 17.91 -9.74 -27.34
CA GLU A 33 18.74 -9.67 -28.53
C GLU A 33 17.82 -9.46 -29.72
N VAL A 34 17.82 -8.26 -30.28
CA VAL A 34 16.95 -7.94 -31.42
C VAL A 34 17.60 -8.42 -32.71
N ASP A 35 16.86 -9.16 -33.52
CA ASP A 35 17.34 -9.62 -34.83
C ASP A 35 17.58 -8.42 -35.76
N ALA A 36 18.81 -8.31 -36.28
CA ALA A 36 19.22 -7.26 -37.22
C ALA A 36 18.39 -7.25 -38.53
N SER A 37 17.65 -8.31 -38.82
CA SER A 37 16.73 -8.38 -39.96
C SER A 37 15.42 -7.60 -39.75
N ASP A 38 15.05 -7.27 -38.51
CA ASP A 38 13.81 -6.56 -38.20
C ASP A 38 13.94 -5.07 -38.56
N PRO A 39 13.05 -4.51 -39.42
CA PRO A 39 13.09 -3.10 -39.80
C PRO A 39 12.90 -2.13 -38.60
N ARG A 40 12.34 -2.59 -37.48
CA ARG A 40 12.14 -1.78 -36.25
C ARG A 40 13.45 -1.52 -35.51
N VAL A 41 14.49 -2.33 -35.73
CA VAL A 41 15.84 -2.15 -35.13
C VAL A 41 16.45 -0.80 -35.44
N VAL A 42 16.13 -0.21 -36.59
CA VAL A 42 16.67 1.10 -37.01
C VAL A 42 16.33 2.22 -36.01
N LYS A 43 15.23 2.08 -35.28
CA LYS A 43 14.82 3.06 -34.25
C LYS A 43 15.59 2.90 -32.94
N LEU A 44 16.15 1.72 -32.67
CA LEU A 44 16.89 1.45 -31.45
C LEU A 44 18.36 1.86 -31.61
N PRO A 45 18.92 2.61 -30.64
CA PRO A 45 20.36 2.85 -30.57
C PRO A 45 21.14 1.53 -30.60
N LYS A 46 22.30 1.52 -31.28
CA LYS A 46 23.09 0.28 -31.47
C LYS A 46 23.51 -0.35 -30.16
N GLU A 47 23.67 0.46 -29.12
CA GLU A 47 24.08 0.08 -27.78
C GLU A 47 23.01 -0.73 -27.04
N VAL A 48 21.74 -0.61 -27.43
CA VAL A 48 20.61 -1.29 -26.77
C VAL A 48 19.99 -2.40 -27.63
N GLN A 49 20.62 -2.77 -28.76
CA GLN A 49 20.13 -3.85 -29.63
C GLN A 49 20.35 -5.25 -29.03
N SER A 50 21.39 -5.41 -28.20
CA SER A 50 21.64 -6.62 -27.42
C SER A 50 22.05 -6.24 -26.01
N VAL A 51 21.32 -6.77 -25.02
CA VAL A 51 21.57 -6.49 -23.61
C VAL A 51 21.54 -7.79 -22.82
N GLU A 52 22.56 -7.97 -21.99
CA GLU A 52 22.68 -9.14 -21.12
C GLU A 52 21.61 -9.14 -20.01
N PRO A 53 21.20 -10.31 -19.52
CA PRO A 53 20.24 -10.41 -18.41
C PRO A 53 20.69 -9.63 -17.17
N ARG A 54 19.74 -9.01 -16.45
CA ARG A 54 19.95 -8.22 -15.22
C ARG A 54 20.84 -6.99 -15.42
N SER A 55 20.76 -6.38 -16.60
CA SER A 55 21.44 -5.13 -16.89
C SER A 55 20.69 -3.92 -16.34
N ARG A 56 21.43 -2.87 -16.00
CA ARG A 56 20.84 -1.59 -15.59
C ARG A 56 20.55 -0.76 -16.84
N ILE A 57 19.32 -0.31 -16.97
CA ILE A 57 18.87 0.55 -18.06
C ILE A 57 18.63 1.96 -17.52
N ALA A 58 18.86 2.97 -18.35
CA ALA A 58 18.48 4.34 -18.06
C ALA A 58 17.49 4.85 -19.11
N THR A 59 16.37 5.41 -18.65
CA THR A 59 15.41 6.14 -19.48
C THR A 59 15.41 7.60 -19.04
N PRO A 60 16.07 8.52 -19.77
CA PRO A 60 16.06 9.94 -19.45
C PRO A 60 14.64 10.49 -19.36
N VAL A 61 14.44 11.46 -18.48
CA VAL A 61 13.16 12.15 -18.37
C VAL A 61 12.94 12.96 -19.66
N PHE A 62 11.79 12.75 -20.32
CA PHE A 62 11.37 13.36 -21.60
C PHE A 62 12.02 12.84 -22.89
N ASP A 63 13.08 12.03 -22.82
CA ASP A 63 13.73 11.41 -23.99
C ASP A 63 13.97 9.90 -23.75
N GLY A 64 13.00 9.26 -23.11
CA GLY A 64 13.04 7.85 -22.74
C GLY A 64 12.55 6.93 -23.85
N ALA A 65 12.48 5.64 -23.53
CA ALA A 65 12.01 4.60 -24.43
C ALA A 65 10.56 4.87 -24.90
N ARG A 66 10.33 4.73 -26.20
CA ARG A 66 9.02 4.84 -26.83
C ARG A 66 8.27 3.50 -26.75
N GLU A 67 6.96 3.53 -26.95
CA GLU A 67 6.10 2.35 -26.87
C GLU A 67 6.43 1.29 -27.94
N ASP A 68 6.77 1.74 -29.16
CA ASP A 68 7.18 0.87 -30.27
C ASP A 68 8.55 0.23 -30.03
N GLU A 69 9.46 0.95 -29.39
CA GLU A 69 10.75 0.42 -28.94
C GLU A 69 10.56 -0.64 -27.84
N LEU A 70 9.74 -0.34 -26.84
CA LEU A 70 9.47 -1.24 -25.72
C LEU A 70 8.80 -2.54 -26.16
N SER A 71 7.81 -2.47 -27.05
CA SER A 71 7.14 -3.67 -27.59
C SER A 71 8.11 -4.55 -28.39
N THR A 72 8.99 -3.95 -29.21
CA THR A 72 10.02 -4.68 -29.95
C THR A 72 11.03 -5.37 -29.02
N ILE A 73 11.43 -4.67 -27.94
CA ILE A 73 12.33 -5.22 -26.92
C ILE A 73 11.68 -6.41 -26.19
N LEU A 74 10.40 -6.30 -25.81
CA LEU A 74 9.67 -7.39 -25.15
C LEU A 74 9.56 -8.64 -26.02
N GLU A 75 9.28 -8.47 -27.32
CA GLU A 75 9.25 -9.55 -28.31
C GLU A 75 10.60 -10.27 -28.45
N SER A 76 11.70 -9.53 -28.27
CA SER A 76 13.07 -10.02 -28.46
C SER A 76 13.74 -10.50 -27.17
N THR A 77 12.97 -10.69 -26.09
CA THR A 77 13.51 -11.14 -24.80
C THR A 77 14.12 -12.53 -24.90
N ARG A 78 15.26 -12.74 -24.23
CA ARG A 78 15.92 -14.03 -24.18
C ARG A 78 15.06 -15.05 -23.43
N PRO A 79 15.04 -16.32 -23.85
CA PRO A 79 14.35 -17.37 -23.12
C PRO A 79 15.06 -17.66 -21.79
N THR A 80 14.35 -18.33 -20.88
CA THR A 80 14.96 -18.86 -19.65
C THR A 80 15.97 -19.97 -19.96
N ALA A 81 16.68 -20.44 -18.92
CA ALA A 81 17.63 -21.57 -19.05
C ALA A 81 16.99 -22.84 -19.65
N ASP A 82 15.67 -23.01 -19.47
CA ASP A 82 14.89 -24.13 -20.01
C ASP A 82 14.37 -23.87 -21.44
N GLY A 83 14.74 -22.74 -22.07
CA GLY A 83 14.31 -22.37 -23.42
C GLY A 83 12.89 -21.81 -23.50
N LEU A 84 12.29 -21.40 -22.38
CA LEU A 84 10.91 -20.93 -22.33
C LEU A 84 10.84 -19.39 -22.32
N HIS A 85 9.92 -18.83 -23.10
CA HIS A 85 9.51 -17.43 -22.97
C HIS A 85 8.37 -17.34 -21.97
N LEU A 86 8.64 -16.80 -20.78
CA LEU A 86 7.66 -16.72 -19.70
C LEU A 86 6.63 -15.60 -19.89
N VAL A 87 7.03 -14.51 -20.55
CA VAL A 87 6.21 -13.33 -20.78
C VAL A 87 6.08 -13.14 -22.29
N ASN A 88 4.84 -12.92 -22.73
CA ASN A 88 4.49 -12.70 -24.12
C ASN A 88 4.86 -11.29 -24.58
N ALA A 89 4.79 -11.05 -25.89
CA ALA A 89 4.99 -9.74 -26.51
C ALA A 89 4.14 -8.61 -25.90
N ASN A 90 2.97 -8.95 -25.35
CA ASN A 90 2.06 -8.01 -24.69
C ASN A 90 2.43 -7.66 -23.24
N GLY A 91 3.57 -8.16 -22.73
CA GLY A 91 4.04 -7.94 -21.36
C GLY A 91 3.32 -8.80 -20.31
N LYS A 92 2.54 -9.80 -20.72
CA LYS A 92 1.74 -10.65 -19.83
C LYS A 92 2.22 -12.10 -19.83
N ALA A 93 1.97 -12.79 -18.73
CA ALA A 93 2.29 -14.19 -18.51
C ALA A 93 1.05 -14.96 -18.00
N SER A 94 1.02 -16.26 -18.26
CA SER A 94 0.09 -17.17 -17.61
C SER A 94 0.60 -17.52 -16.22
N LEU A 95 -0.20 -17.28 -15.19
CA LEU A 95 0.13 -17.57 -13.80
C LEU A 95 -0.71 -18.72 -13.26
N PHE A 96 -0.16 -19.43 -12.27
CA PHE A 96 -0.86 -20.45 -11.51
C PHE A 96 -1.15 -19.94 -10.10
N ASP A 97 -2.31 -20.28 -9.55
CA ASP A 97 -2.61 -19.99 -8.15
C ASP A 97 -1.83 -20.97 -7.25
N GLY A 98 -0.94 -20.43 -6.42
CA GLY A 98 -0.16 -21.24 -5.47
C GLY A 98 -0.98 -21.89 -4.34
N ARG A 99 -2.25 -21.51 -4.15
CA ARG A 99 -3.13 -22.13 -3.16
C ARG A 99 -3.89 -23.34 -3.69
N SER A 100 -4.44 -23.24 -4.90
CA SER A 100 -5.23 -24.32 -5.54
C SER A 100 -4.42 -25.17 -6.52
N GLY A 101 -3.39 -24.61 -7.16
CA GLY A 101 -2.63 -25.23 -8.24
C GLY A 101 -3.23 -25.04 -9.63
N GLU A 102 -4.41 -24.41 -9.74
CA GLU A 102 -5.07 -24.18 -11.03
C GLU A 102 -4.48 -22.97 -11.78
N PRO A 103 -4.50 -22.96 -13.13
CA PRO A 103 -4.12 -21.79 -13.90
C PRO A 103 -5.13 -20.66 -13.68
N ILE A 104 -4.64 -19.44 -13.48
CA ILE A 104 -5.48 -18.25 -13.34
C ILE A 104 -6.07 -17.92 -14.72
N PRO A 105 -7.39 -17.65 -14.81
CA PRO A 105 -8.00 -17.29 -16.08
C PRO A 105 -7.47 -15.95 -16.61
N GLY A 106 -6.89 -16.00 -17.81
CA GLY A 106 -6.36 -14.83 -18.50
C GLY A 106 -4.89 -14.55 -18.19
N GLU A 107 -4.28 -13.72 -19.05
CA GLU A 107 -2.88 -13.35 -18.91
C GLU A 107 -2.72 -12.13 -18.01
N ILE A 108 -1.72 -12.16 -17.14
CA ILE A 108 -1.47 -11.12 -16.13
C ILE A 108 -0.16 -10.42 -16.48
N ALA A 109 -0.13 -9.09 -16.39
CA ALA A 109 1.10 -8.32 -16.56
C ALA A 109 2.09 -8.66 -15.44
N VAL A 110 3.29 -9.10 -15.81
CA VAL A 110 4.34 -9.51 -14.88
C VAL A 110 5.64 -8.85 -15.26
N GLY A 111 6.38 -8.39 -14.27
CA GLY A 111 7.71 -7.83 -14.48
C GLY A 111 8.36 -7.38 -13.20
N TYR A 112 9.40 -6.57 -13.34
CA TYR A 112 10.13 -6.00 -12.21
C TYR A 112 9.80 -4.51 -12.11
N ILE A 113 9.45 -4.08 -10.89
CA ILE A 113 9.15 -2.69 -10.57
C ILE A 113 9.98 -2.28 -9.36
N TYR A 114 10.49 -1.06 -9.34
CA TYR A 114 11.29 -0.56 -8.24
C TYR A 114 10.42 0.05 -7.15
N ILE A 115 10.36 -0.61 -5.99
CA ILE A 115 9.54 -0.19 -4.85
C ILE A 115 10.45 0.25 -3.69
N LEU A 116 10.11 1.41 -3.10
CA LEU A 116 10.79 1.95 -1.93
C LEU A 116 9.97 1.72 -0.66
N LYS A 117 10.67 1.40 0.44
CA LYS A 117 10.07 1.36 1.78
C LYS A 117 10.06 2.77 2.37
N LEU A 118 8.87 3.34 2.58
CA LEU A 118 8.71 4.65 3.20
C LEU A 118 8.82 4.58 4.73
N LEU A 119 9.18 5.70 5.37
CA LEU A 119 9.36 5.84 6.83
C LEU A 119 8.02 5.91 7.61
N HIS A 120 6.91 5.46 7.03
CA HIS A 120 5.61 5.43 7.70
C HIS A 120 5.31 4.02 8.20
N LEU A 121 6.06 3.59 9.22
CA LEU A 121 5.92 2.26 9.80
C LEU A 121 4.72 2.17 10.74
N VAL A 122 4.16 0.96 10.84
CA VAL A 122 3.02 0.68 11.72
C VAL A 122 3.41 0.89 13.18
N ASP A 123 4.61 0.46 13.58
CA ASP A 123 5.11 0.59 14.94
C ASP A 123 5.13 2.05 15.43
N ASP A 124 5.40 2.98 14.52
CA ASP A 124 5.38 4.41 14.82
C ASP A 124 3.96 4.96 14.97
N LYS A 125 2.98 4.37 14.29
CA LYS A 125 1.59 4.85 14.24
C LYS A 125 0.66 4.15 15.22
N ILE A 126 0.94 2.90 15.60
CA ILE A 126 0.11 2.17 16.54
C ILE A 126 0.18 2.81 17.92
N HIS A 127 -0.99 3.10 18.49
CA HIS A 127 -1.10 3.73 19.80
C HIS A 127 -2.43 3.35 20.45
N ALA A 128 -2.37 2.97 21.72
CA ALA A 128 -3.53 2.62 22.52
C ALA A 128 -3.32 3.09 23.96
N ARG A 129 -4.43 3.34 24.65
CA ARG A 129 -4.46 3.83 26.04
C ARG A 129 -5.69 3.25 26.74
N SER A 130 -5.50 2.76 27.96
CA SER A 130 -6.59 2.47 28.91
C SER A 130 -6.72 3.62 29.92
N THR A 131 -5.72 3.79 30.79
CA THR A 131 -5.56 4.93 31.71
C THR A 131 -4.21 5.60 31.46
N GLY A 132 -4.02 6.84 31.91
CA GLY A 132 -2.80 7.59 31.63
C GLY A 132 -2.82 8.99 32.25
N PRO A 133 -1.89 9.88 31.88
CA PRO A 133 -1.83 11.23 32.43
C PRO A 133 -3.00 12.10 31.94
N TYR A 134 -3.33 13.09 32.76
CA TYR A 134 -4.40 14.06 32.55
C TYR A 134 -3.85 15.49 32.66
N SER A 135 -4.51 16.41 31.98
CA SER A 135 -4.25 17.84 32.08
C SER A 135 -4.62 18.35 33.47
N MET A 136 -3.73 19.13 34.09
CA MET A 136 -4.00 19.75 35.40
C MET A 136 -5.14 20.78 35.33
N ILE A 137 -5.35 21.41 34.16
CA ILE A 137 -6.31 22.50 33.99
C ILE A 137 -7.70 21.94 33.67
N THR A 138 -7.80 21.13 32.61
CA THR A 138 -9.09 20.66 32.08
C THR A 138 -9.50 19.29 32.61
N GLN A 139 -8.61 18.60 33.35
CA GLN A 139 -8.81 17.22 33.79
C GLN A 139 -9.03 16.20 32.67
N GLN A 140 -8.87 16.59 31.40
CA GLN A 140 -8.97 15.71 30.25
C GLN A 140 -7.68 14.90 30.02
N PRO A 141 -7.76 13.73 29.37
CA PRO A 141 -6.59 12.98 28.91
C PRO A 141 -5.62 13.85 28.11
N LEU A 142 -4.31 13.71 28.34
CA LEU A 142 -3.30 14.37 27.49
C LEU A 142 -3.38 13.85 26.04
N GLY A 143 -2.81 14.60 25.09
CA GLY A 143 -2.77 14.22 23.67
C GLY A 143 -1.42 13.67 23.24
N GLY A 144 -1.43 12.86 22.18
CA GLY A 144 -0.21 12.40 21.50
C GLY A 144 0.43 11.13 22.07
N LYS A 145 1.04 10.34 21.18
CA LYS A 145 1.66 9.04 21.51
C LYS A 145 2.74 9.16 22.58
N ALA A 146 3.60 10.18 22.49
CA ALA A 146 4.73 10.38 23.40
C ALA A 146 4.31 10.59 24.88
N GLN A 147 3.09 11.08 25.11
CA GLN A 147 2.56 11.34 26.45
C GLN A 147 1.58 10.25 26.91
N PHE A 148 1.52 9.11 26.23
CA PHE A 148 0.46 8.12 26.41
C PHE A 148 -0.94 8.77 26.35
N GLY A 149 -1.13 9.65 25.38
CA GLY A 149 -2.32 10.47 25.25
C GLY A 149 -3.57 9.70 24.81
N GLY A 150 -4.75 10.24 25.07
CA GLY A 150 -6.01 9.73 24.53
C GLY A 150 -6.21 10.12 23.06
N GLN A 151 -7.19 9.49 22.42
CA GLN A 151 -7.70 9.95 21.12
C GLN A 151 -8.69 11.08 21.35
N ARG A 152 -8.65 12.09 20.48
CA ARG A 152 -9.62 13.18 20.54
C ARG A 152 -10.94 12.70 19.95
N PHE A 153 -11.98 12.66 20.78
CA PHE A 153 -13.35 12.57 20.32
C PHE A 153 -13.81 13.98 19.94
N GLY A 154 -13.93 14.23 18.63
CA GLY A 154 -14.17 15.56 18.08
C GLY A 154 -15.64 15.90 17.95
N GLU A 155 -15.89 17.13 17.49
CA GLU A 155 -17.24 17.67 17.32
C GLU A 155 -18.05 16.90 16.27
N MET A 156 -17.42 16.49 15.17
CA MET A 156 -18.10 15.71 14.13
C MET A 156 -18.48 14.31 14.61
N GLU A 157 -17.67 13.69 15.48
CA GLU A 157 -18.00 12.40 16.08
C GLU A 157 -19.14 12.50 17.09
N VAL A 158 -19.25 13.62 17.82
CA VAL A 158 -20.41 13.92 18.68
C VAL A 158 -21.68 13.96 17.83
N TRP A 159 -21.69 14.75 16.75
CA TRP A 159 -22.86 14.84 15.86
C TRP A 159 -23.26 13.48 15.27
N ALA A 160 -22.28 12.63 14.96
CA ALA A 160 -22.57 11.28 14.50
C ALA A 160 -23.33 10.46 15.56
N LEU A 161 -22.90 10.48 16.82
CA LEU A 161 -23.60 9.76 17.90
C LEU A 161 -24.98 10.35 18.22
N GLU A 162 -25.12 11.66 18.14
CA GLU A 162 -26.42 12.34 18.27
C GLU A 162 -27.38 11.90 17.16
N ALA A 163 -26.90 11.81 15.90
CA ALA A 163 -27.70 11.35 14.77
C ALA A 163 -28.14 9.88 14.92
N TYR A 164 -27.32 9.03 15.53
CA TYR A 164 -27.69 7.66 15.87
C TYR A 164 -28.63 7.56 17.08
N GLY A 165 -28.82 8.64 17.86
CA GLY A 165 -29.58 8.62 19.11
C GLY A 165 -28.88 7.83 20.23
N ALA A 166 -27.55 7.65 20.15
CA ALA A 166 -26.77 6.87 21.11
C ALA A 166 -26.41 7.68 22.36
N SER A 167 -27.45 8.18 23.06
CA SER A 167 -27.30 9.12 24.19
C SER A 167 -26.43 8.59 25.33
N TYR A 168 -26.61 7.33 25.75
CA TYR A 168 -25.82 6.72 26.82
C TYR A 168 -24.33 6.60 26.45
N ALA A 169 -24.01 6.21 25.21
CA ALA A 169 -22.64 6.09 24.74
C ALA A 169 -21.96 7.47 24.63
N LEU A 170 -22.70 8.46 24.15
CA LEU A 170 -22.22 9.84 24.07
C LEU A 170 -21.95 10.41 25.46
N GLN A 171 -22.88 10.20 26.40
CA GLN A 171 -22.70 10.62 27.80
C GLN A 171 -21.47 9.96 28.40
N GLU A 172 -21.30 8.65 28.24
CA GLU A 172 -20.16 7.90 28.78
C GLU A 172 -18.81 8.43 28.26
N LEU A 173 -18.72 8.73 26.96
CA LEU A 173 -17.52 9.26 26.32
C LEU A 173 -17.15 10.66 26.80
N LEU A 174 -18.15 11.53 26.97
CA LEU A 174 -17.94 12.93 27.34
C LEU A 174 -17.67 13.13 28.84
N THR A 175 -18.04 12.16 29.70
CA THR A 175 -17.99 12.32 31.17
C THR A 175 -16.97 11.36 31.81
N ILE A 176 -17.38 10.14 32.18
CA ILE A 176 -16.61 9.17 32.96
C ILE A 176 -15.36 8.65 32.23
N LYS A 177 -15.27 8.82 30.90
CA LYS A 177 -14.07 8.51 30.10
C LYS A 177 -13.19 9.74 29.81
N SER A 178 -13.59 10.93 30.28
CA SER A 178 -12.90 12.19 30.00
C SER A 178 -12.56 12.93 31.31
N ASP A 179 -13.38 13.88 31.73
CA ASP A 179 -13.10 14.90 32.74
C ASP A 179 -13.80 14.68 34.08
N ASP A 180 -14.71 13.70 34.20
CA ASP A 180 -15.26 13.30 35.49
C ASP A 180 -14.21 12.57 36.33
N VAL A 181 -13.54 13.33 37.22
CA VAL A 181 -12.43 12.87 38.05
C VAL A 181 -12.86 11.75 39.01
N LEU A 182 -14.06 11.81 39.57
CA LEU A 182 -14.55 10.81 40.51
C LEU A 182 -15.16 9.62 39.77
N GLY A 183 -15.91 9.90 38.71
CA GLY A 183 -16.55 8.90 37.86
C GLY A 183 -15.56 7.96 37.21
N ARG A 184 -14.42 8.46 36.69
CA ARG A 184 -13.39 7.59 36.08
C ARG A 184 -12.75 6.61 37.06
N VAL A 185 -12.58 7.01 38.32
CA VAL A 185 -12.02 6.14 39.38
C VAL A 185 -13.03 5.06 39.75
N LYS A 186 -14.29 5.44 39.97
CA LYS A 186 -15.37 4.49 40.27
C LYS A 186 -15.66 3.55 39.10
N LEU A 187 -15.60 4.04 37.87
CA LEU A 187 -15.73 3.24 36.65
C LEU A 187 -14.67 2.14 36.62
N TYR A 188 -13.40 2.50 36.86
CA TYR A 188 -12.32 1.53 36.88
C TYR A 188 -12.50 0.50 38.01
N GLU A 189 -12.90 0.95 39.19
CA GLU A 189 -13.18 0.08 40.34
C GLU A 189 -14.34 -0.90 40.05
N ALA A 190 -15.44 -0.42 39.47
CA ALA A 190 -16.59 -1.24 39.11
C ALA A 190 -16.22 -2.32 38.08
N ILE A 191 -15.42 -1.96 37.06
CA ILE A 191 -14.92 -2.92 36.06
C ILE A 191 -14.08 -4.02 36.73
N VAL A 192 -13.18 -3.66 37.66
CA VAL A 192 -12.34 -4.64 38.38
C VAL A 192 -13.18 -5.56 39.28
N LYS A 193 -14.25 -5.04 39.89
CA LYS A 193 -15.16 -5.81 40.75
C LYS A 193 -16.20 -6.62 39.98
N GLY A 194 -16.38 -6.37 38.68
CA GLY A 194 -17.47 -6.95 37.89
C GLY A 194 -18.85 -6.39 38.26
N GLU A 195 -18.89 -5.19 38.83
CA GLU A 195 -20.12 -4.47 39.16
C GLU A 195 -20.59 -3.63 37.97
N ASN A 196 -21.84 -3.18 37.99
CA ASN A 196 -22.37 -2.28 36.96
C ASN A 196 -21.67 -0.92 37.00
N ILE A 197 -21.56 -0.30 35.83
CA ILE A 197 -20.98 1.03 35.68
C ILE A 197 -21.84 2.05 36.46
N PRO A 198 -21.22 2.90 37.30
CA PRO A 198 -21.95 3.93 38.04
C PRO A 198 -22.54 4.98 37.10
N GLU A 199 -23.60 5.65 37.54
CA GLU A 199 -24.15 6.78 36.78
C GLU A 199 -23.09 7.89 36.62
N PRO A 200 -22.93 8.45 35.40
CA PRO A 200 -22.03 9.56 35.16
C PRO A 200 -22.37 10.80 35.99
N GLY A 201 -21.35 11.49 36.52
CA GLY A 201 -21.52 12.82 37.12
C GLY A 201 -21.86 13.87 36.05
N ILE A 202 -22.74 14.80 36.40
CA ILE A 202 -22.92 16.08 35.69
C ILE A 202 -21.99 17.11 36.32
#